data_AF-A0A4P9Z396-F1
#
_entry.id   AF-A0A4P9Z396-F1
#
_cell.length_a   1.000
_cell.length_b   1.000
_cell.length_c   1.000
_cell.angle_alpha   90.00
_cell.angle_beta   90.00
_cell.angle_gamma   90.00
#
_symmetry.space_group_name_H-M   'P 1'
#
loop_
_entity.id
_entity.type
_entity.pdbx_description
1 polymer ?
#
loop_
_entity_poly.entity_id
_entity_poly.type
_entity_poly.pdbx_seq_one_letter_code
_entity_poly.pdbx_strand_id
1 'polypeptide(L)'
;MTIKHTEWWIVPSAQVAGQAAYQLSHADYVVGPIHTQRYLCYKNHDGHPNFMPTGDLMMALRKTLDHYPMLYGRLAYREDGECEIQPSSRGVRFVEVASSDSIAAYEPDWPQGAFPPEWQAVTGGTLDATSLFAVRLTRFADNTGLVLCVAYNHYLSDEEGFMPFMKMWSAFVRGDTAPLPSHDRHLLRLASAAH
;
A
#
# COMPACT_ATOMS: atom_id res chain seq x y z
N MET A 1 -10.64 -4.68 -26.43
CA MET A 1 -9.16 -4.53 -26.39
C MET A 1 -8.66 -5.22 -25.12
N THR A 2 -7.65 -6.09 -25.23
CA THR A 2 -7.07 -6.76 -24.06
C THR A 2 -6.19 -5.75 -23.33
N ILE A 3 -6.66 -5.25 -22.19
CA ILE A 3 -5.87 -4.42 -21.29
C ILE A 3 -4.72 -5.29 -20.78
N LYS A 4 -3.47 -4.89 -21.05
CA LYS A 4 -2.31 -5.58 -20.51
C LYS A 4 -2.33 -5.43 -18.98
N HIS A 5 -2.40 -6.56 -18.30
CA HIS A 5 -2.43 -6.68 -16.85
C HIS A 5 -1.27 -7.56 -16.41
N THR A 6 -0.48 -7.11 -15.44
CA THR A 6 0.61 -7.88 -14.87
C THR A 6 0.58 -7.75 -13.35
N GLU A 7 0.73 -8.88 -12.66
CA GLU A 7 0.63 -8.94 -11.20
C GLU A 7 1.90 -9.57 -10.62
N TRP A 8 2.34 -9.03 -9.49
CA TRP A 8 3.45 -9.53 -8.69
C TRP A 8 3.07 -9.55 -7.21
N TRP A 9 3.72 -10.45 -6.47
CA TRP A 9 3.73 -10.44 -5.01
C TRP A 9 5.11 -9.98 -4.54
N ILE A 10 5.15 -8.79 -3.95
CA ILE A 10 6.38 -8.15 -3.49
C ILE A 10 6.66 -8.66 -2.08
N VAL A 11 7.61 -9.59 -2.00
CA VAL A 11 8.06 -10.19 -0.74
C VAL A 11 9.24 -9.36 -0.20
N PRO A 12 9.25 -8.98 1.09
CA PRO A 12 10.39 -8.32 1.73
C PRO A 12 11.67 -9.15 1.62
N SER A 13 12.82 -8.53 1.80
CA SER A 13 14.11 -9.21 1.93
C SER A 13 14.32 -9.77 3.34
N ALA A 14 13.70 -9.13 4.34
CA ALA A 14 13.77 -9.54 5.74
C ALA A 14 13.12 -10.91 5.99
N GLN A 15 13.73 -11.70 6.89
CA GLN A 15 13.21 -13.00 7.27
C GLN A 15 11.99 -12.86 8.19
N VAL A 16 10.90 -13.54 7.83
CA VAL A 16 9.63 -13.52 8.60
C VAL A 16 9.64 -14.55 9.73
N ALA A 17 10.47 -15.60 9.63
CA ALA A 17 10.52 -16.69 10.61
C ALA A 17 10.88 -16.18 12.01
N GLY A 18 10.07 -16.55 13.01
CA GLY A 18 10.29 -16.16 14.41
C GLY A 18 9.79 -14.76 14.77
N GLN A 19 9.19 -14.02 13.84
CA GLN A 19 8.49 -12.77 14.19
C GLN A 19 7.25 -13.07 15.04
N ALA A 20 7.05 -12.27 16.09
CA ALA A 20 5.82 -12.31 16.87
C ALA A 20 4.68 -11.61 16.11
N ALA A 21 3.44 -11.97 16.43
CA ALA A 21 2.27 -11.24 15.96
C ALA A 21 2.26 -9.81 16.51
N TYR A 22 1.82 -8.87 15.69
CA TYR A 22 1.63 -7.48 16.11
C TYR A 22 0.22 -7.32 16.64
N GLN A 23 0.11 -7.03 17.92
CA GLN A 23 -1.19 -6.79 18.52
C GLN A 23 -1.63 -5.34 18.29
N LEU A 24 -2.93 -5.15 18.04
CA LEU A 24 -3.49 -3.82 17.87
C LEU A 24 -3.59 -3.07 19.21
N SER A 25 -3.57 -1.75 19.13
CA SER A 25 -3.89 -0.82 20.21
C SER A 25 -5.38 -0.46 20.19
N HIS A 26 -5.88 0.16 21.25
CA HIS A 26 -7.28 0.60 21.30
C HIS A 26 -7.58 1.67 20.25
N ALA A 27 -6.59 2.49 19.89
CA ALA A 27 -6.73 3.52 18.87
C ALA A 27 -6.91 2.93 17.46
N ASP A 28 -6.32 1.76 17.18
CA ASP A 28 -6.40 1.13 15.87
C ASP A 28 -7.83 0.70 15.51
N TYR A 29 -8.66 0.40 16.53
CA TYR A 29 -10.03 -0.04 16.34
C TYR A 29 -11.01 1.06 15.98
N VAL A 30 -10.65 2.34 16.15
CA VAL A 30 -11.58 3.48 16.05
C VAL A 30 -12.27 3.54 14.68
N VAL A 31 -11.56 3.25 13.60
CA VAL A 31 -12.10 3.32 12.23
C VAL A 31 -12.64 1.97 11.73
N GLY A 32 -12.18 0.86 12.30
CA GLY A 32 -12.56 -0.47 11.84
C GLY A 32 -11.68 -1.01 10.69
N PRO A 33 -11.90 -2.27 10.28
CA PRO A 33 -11.03 -2.99 9.36
C PRO A 33 -11.34 -2.66 7.89
N ILE A 34 -11.44 -1.39 7.55
CA ILE A 34 -11.75 -0.95 6.17
C ILE A 34 -10.47 -0.73 5.37
N HIS A 35 -10.49 -1.06 4.08
CA HIS A 35 -9.41 -0.67 3.17
C HIS A 35 -9.60 0.76 2.70
N THR A 36 -8.69 1.62 3.11
CA THR A 36 -8.58 2.98 2.61
C THR A 36 -7.85 2.95 1.27
N GLN A 37 -8.33 3.72 0.28
CA GLN A 37 -7.68 3.88 -1.03
C GLN A 37 -7.07 5.28 -1.14
N ARG A 38 -5.85 5.38 -1.66
CA ARG A 38 -5.15 6.64 -1.93
C ARG A 38 -4.69 6.64 -3.38
N TYR A 39 -5.03 7.69 -4.11
CA TYR A 39 -4.65 7.86 -5.51
C TYR A 39 -3.62 8.96 -5.62
N LEU A 40 -2.47 8.64 -6.21
CA LEU A 40 -1.42 9.59 -6.54
C LEU A 40 -1.30 9.66 -8.07
N CYS A 41 -1.56 10.84 -8.61
CA CYS A 41 -1.61 11.07 -10.05
C CYS A 41 -0.32 11.78 -10.51
N TYR A 42 0.36 11.19 -11.50
CA TYR A 42 1.63 11.71 -12.00
C TYR A 42 1.55 11.92 -13.50
N LYS A 43 1.77 13.16 -13.94
CA LYS A 43 1.86 13.54 -15.36
C LYS A 43 3.32 13.53 -15.80
N ASN A 44 3.59 12.97 -16.97
CA ASN A 44 4.92 13.01 -17.58
C ASN A 44 5.06 14.26 -18.45
N HIS A 45 5.11 15.44 -17.82
CA HIS A 45 5.14 16.71 -18.53
C HIS A 45 6.36 16.85 -19.46
N ASP A 46 7.50 16.32 -19.03
CA ASP A 46 8.77 16.48 -19.73
C ASP A 46 9.03 15.37 -20.78
N GLY A 47 8.05 14.47 -20.98
CA GLY A 47 8.17 13.40 -21.97
C GLY A 47 9.33 12.43 -21.69
N HIS A 48 9.66 12.19 -20.41
CA HIS A 48 10.74 11.28 -20.04
C HIS A 48 10.44 9.87 -20.59
N PRO A 49 11.34 9.27 -21.38
CA PRO A 49 11.07 8.00 -22.07
C PRO A 49 10.90 6.81 -21.12
N ASN A 50 11.41 6.93 -19.88
CA ASN A 50 11.31 5.90 -18.85
C ASN A 50 10.70 6.51 -17.56
N PHE A 51 9.47 7.02 -17.68
CA PHE A 51 8.80 7.73 -16.59
C PHE A 51 8.35 6.75 -15.49
N MET A 52 8.92 6.93 -14.29
CA MET A 52 8.66 6.14 -13.08
C MET A 52 8.68 4.62 -13.34
N PRO A 53 9.84 4.01 -13.60
CA PRO A 53 9.93 2.62 -14.07
C PRO A 53 9.38 1.64 -13.04
N THR A 54 8.59 0.65 -13.49
CA THR A 54 7.91 -0.31 -12.58
C THR A 54 8.89 -1.12 -11.76
N GLY A 55 10.01 -1.51 -12.38
CA GLY A 55 11.09 -2.22 -11.71
C GLY A 55 11.61 -1.43 -10.49
N ASP A 56 11.85 -0.13 -10.66
CA ASP A 56 12.37 0.73 -9.59
C ASP A 56 11.34 0.90 -8.47
N LEU A 57 10.07 1.10 -8.83
CA LEU A 57 8.97 1.15 -7.87
C LEU A 57 8.87 -0.15 -7.04
N MET A 58 8.92 -1.32 -7.68
CA MET A 58 8.86 -2.62 -7.01
C MET A 58 10.09 -2.90 -6.15
N MET A 59 11.29 -2.58 -6.63
CA MET A 59 12.54 -2.76 -5.87
C MET A 59 12.56 -1.87 -4.62
N ALA A 60 12.17 -0.61 -4.77
CA ALA A 60 12.06 0.31 -3.63
C ALA A 60 10.96 -0.11 -2.66
N LEU A 61 9.82 -0.63 -3.15
CA LEU A 61 8.76 -1.15 -2.29
C LEU A 61 9.26 -2.34 -1.47
N ARG A 62 9.98 -3.28 -2.08
CA ARG A 62 10.60 -4.42 -1.37
C ARG A 62 11.49 -3.94 -0.22
N LYS A 63 12.38 -2.98 -0.46
CA LYS A 63 13.24 -2.39 0.58
C LYS A 63 12.44 -1.69 1.66
N THR A 64 11.38 -0.98 1.28
CA THR A 64 10.52 -0.28 2.24
C THR A 64 9.81 -1.28 3.15
N LEU A 65 9.32 -2.40 2.61
CA LEU A 65 8.66 -3.44 3.40
C LEU A 65 9.57 -4.04 4.48
N ASP A 66 10.88 -4.08 4.28
CA ASP A 66 11.84 -4.51 5.30
C ASP A 66 11.75 -3.67 6.58
N HIS A 67 11.30 -2.42 6.47
CA HIS A 67 11.08 -1.51 7.59
C HIS A 67 9.62 -1.47 8.08
N TYR A 68 8.67 -2.09 7.39
CA TYR A 68 7.24 -2.05 7.73
C TYR A 68 6.62 -3.46 7.70
N PRO A 69 7.00 -4.33 8.65
CA PRO A 69 6.60 -5.74 8.66
C PRO A 69 5.09 -5.98 8.72
N MET A 70 4.36 -5.10 9.39
CA MET A 70 2.90 -5.19 9.50
C MET A 70 2.18 -5.11 8.14
N LEU A 71 2.72 -4.38 7.16
CA LEU A 71 2.07 -4.18 5.86
C LEU A 71 1.90 -5.49 5.06
N TYR A 72 2.87 -6.39 5.19
CA TYR A 72 2.82 -7.69 4.52
C TYR A 72 2.29 -8.82 5.41
N GLY A 73 1.86 -8.52 6.64
CA GLY A 73 1.19 -9.47 7.53
C GLY A 73 -0.23 -9.81 7.09
N ARG A 74 -0.93 -10.61 7.88
CA ARG A 74 -2.33 -10.99 7.66
C ARG A 74 -3.16 -10.71 8.90
N LEU A 75 -4.33 -10.11 8.72
CA LEU A 75 -5.28 -9.90 9.81
C LEU A 75 -5.78 -11.26 10.30
N ALA A 76 -5.77 -11.47 11.60
CA ALA A 76 -6.32 -12.64 12.26
C ALA A 76 -7.09 -12.22 13.51
N TYR A 77 -8.12 -13.00 13.84
CA TYR A 77 -8.81 -12.90 15.13
C TYR A 77 -8.18 -13.87 16.11
N ARG A 78 -7.92 -13.39 17.32
CA ARG A 78 -7.49 -14.15 18.48
C ARG A 78 -8.69 -14.84 19.13
N GLU A 79 -8.41 -15.79 20.03
CA GLU A 79 -9.45 -16.52 20.77
C GLU A 79 -10.31 -15.61 21.67
N ASP A 80 -9.75 -14.49 22.15
CA ASP A 80 -10.46 -13.48 22.94
C ASP A 80 -11.30 -12.52 22.08
N GLY A 81 -11.34 -12.71 20.76
CA GLY A 81 -12.08 -11.89 19.81
C GLY A 81 -11.33 -10.64 19.33
N GLU A 82 -10.16 -10.35 19.89
CA GLU A 82 -9.31 -9.24 19.46
C GLU A 82 -8.61 -9.54 18.14
N CYS A 83 -8.31 -8.51 17.35
CA CYS A 83 -7.52 -8.62 16.13
C CYS A 83 -6.02 -8.51 16.40
N GLU A 84 -5.25 -9.24 15.61
CA GLU A 84 -3.81 -9.10 15.51
C GLU A 84 -3.33 -9.25 14.06
N ILE A 85 -2.10 -8.82 13.82
CA ILE A 85 -1.45 -8.97 12.52
C ILE A 85 -0.43 -10.10 12.63
N GLN A 86 -0.75 -11.21 11.99
CA GLN A 86 0.11 -12.38 11.91
C GLN A 86 1.20 -12.16 10.85
N PRO A 87 2.47 -12.48 11.15
CA PRO A 87 3.54 -12.40 10.15
C PRO A 87 3.25 -13.32 8.97
N SER A 88 3.60 -12.89 7.76
CA SER A 88 3.37 -13.67 6.54
C SER A 88 4.50 -13.52 5.54
N SER A 89 4.91 -14.61 4.91
CA SER A 89 5.93 -14.62 3.85
C SER A 89 5.35 -14.36 2.45
N ARG A 90 4.02 -14.20 2.33
CA ARG A 90 3.35 -14.04 1.03
C ARG A 90 3.61 -12.67 0.37
N GLY A 91 4.04 -11.67 1.16
CA GLY A 91 4.28 -10.32 0.65
C GLY A 91 2.98 -9.55 0.39
N VAL A 92 3.11 -8.46 -0.38
CA VAL A 92 2.02 -7.58 -0.78
C VAL A 92 1.75 -7.65 -2.28
N ARG A 93 0.50 -7.43 -2.67
CA ARG A 93 0.08 -7.47 -4.08
C ARG A 93 0.47 -6.16 -4.79
N PHE A 94 1.08 -6.27 -5.96
CA PHE A 94 1.38 -5.16 -6.85
C PHE A 94 0.87 -5.48 -8.25
N VAL A 95 0.03 -4.61 -8.80
CA VAL A 95 -0.53 -4.78 -10.15
C VAL A 95 -0.13 -3.62 -11.02
N GLU A 96 0.28 -3.90 -12.25
CA GLU A 96 0.36 -2.92 -13.32
C GLU A 96 -0.71 -3.17 -14.37
N VAL A 97 -1.35 -2.09 -14.82
CA VAL A 97 -2.39 -2.09 -15.85
C VAL A 97 -2.10 -1.00 -16.87
N ALA A 98 -2.24 -1.30 -18.16
CA ALA A 98 -2.18 -0.29 -19.22
C ALA A 98 -3.58 0.29 -19.51
N SER A 99 -3.71 1.61 -19.55
CA SER A 99 -4.88 2.31 -20.06
C SER A 99 -4.70 2.62 -21.55
N SER A 100 -5.79 2.59 -22.31
CA SER A 100 -5.82 3.07 -23.70
C SER A 100 -5.85 4.59 -23.81
N ASP A 101 -6.15 5.28 -22.71
CA ASP A 101 -6.34 6.73 -22.71
C ASP A 101 -5.02 7.45 -22.45
N SER A 102 -4.91 8.68 -22.94
CA SER A 102 -3.93 9.65 -22.46
C SER A 102 -4.44 10.28 -21.17
N ILE A 103 -3.52 10.67 -20.27
CA ILE A 103 -3.90 11.41 -19.04
C ILE A 103 -4.64 12.72 -19.35
N ALA A 104 -4.40 13.31 -20.54
CA ALA A 104 -5.06 14.54 -20.99
C ALA A 104 -6.57 14.36 -21.23
N ALA A 105 -7.04 13.11 -21.45
CA ALA A 105 -8.46 12.82 -21.65
C ALA A 105 -9.32 13.12 -20.40
N TYR A 106 -8.67 13.30 -19.25
CA TYR A 106 -9.33 13.58 -17.98
C TYR A 106 -9.22 15.06 -17.56
N GLU A 107 -8.61 15.92 -18.38
CA GLU A 107 -8.54 17.36 -18.13
C GLU A 107 -9.81 18.11 -18.61
N PRO A 108 -10.19 19.24 -17.97
CA PRO A 108 -9.56 19.88 -16.82
C PRO A 108 -9.98 19.27 -15.46
N ASP A 109 -10.94 18.35 -15.46
CA ASP A 109 -11.58 17.79 -14.25
C ASP A 109 -10.66 16.83 -13.47
N TRP A 110 -9.41 16.67 -13.90
CA TRP A 110 -8.40 15.88 -13.24
C TRP A 110 -7.80 16.60 -12.03
N PRO A 111 -7.66 15.96 -10.85
CA PRO A 111 -8.17 14.65 -10.43
C PRO A 111 -9.50 14.77 -9.66
N GLN A 112 -10.28 15.82 -9.90
CA GLN A 112 -11.49 16.19 -9.16
C GLN A 112 -12.70 15.28 -9.46
N GLY A 113 -12.63 14.44 -10.51
CA GLY A 113 -13.60 13.39 -10.79
C GLY A 113 -13.48 12.18 -9.86
N ALA A 114 -14.59 11.48 -9.61
CA ALA A 114 -14.56 10.20 -8.90
C ALA A 114 -13.74 9.17 -9.70
N PHE A 115 -12.66 8.65 -9.09
CA PHE A 115 -11.88 7.58 -9.71
C PHE A 115 -12.75 6.36 -9.96
N PRO A 116 -12.71 5.77 -11.16
CA PRO A 116 -13.62 4.70 -11.49
C PRO A 116 -13.22 3.43 -10.70
N PRO A 117 -14.18 2.56 -10.31
CA PRO A 117 -13.92 1.43 -9.41
C PRO A 117 -12.78 0.51 -9.87
N GLU A 118 -12.57 0.37 -11.18
CA GLU A 118 -11.49 -0.40 -11.77
C GLU A 118 -10.09 0.13 -11.42
N TRP A 119 -9.93 1.38 -10.96
CA TRP A 119 -8.63 1.91 -10.56
C TRP A 119 -8.29 1.66 -9.09
N GLN A 120 -9.21 1.07 -8.32
CA GLN A 120 -8.92 0.67 -6.94
C GLN A 120 -7.87 -0.45 -6.91
N ALA A 121 -6.98 -0.40 -5.93
CA ALA A 121 -6.01 -1.48 -5.69
C ALA A 121 -6.66 -2.71 -5.02
N VAL A 122 -7.78 -2.49 -4.32
CA VAL A 122 -8.64 -3.54 -3.76
C VAL A 122 -10.07 -3.31 -4.25
N THR A 123 -10.60 -4.24 -5.03
CA THR A 123 -12.05 -4.39 -5.30
C THR A 123 -12.54 -5.74 -4.78
N GLY A 124 -13.83 -5.88 -4.47
CA GLY A 124 -14.41 -7.09 -3.87
C GLY A 124 -13.91 -8.39 -4.53
N GLY A 125 -13.23 -9.24 -3.73
CA GLY A 125 -12.68 -10.53 -4.18
C GLY A 125 -11.27 -10.50 -4.80
N THR A 126 -10.64 -9.33 -4.98
CA THR A 126 -9.28 -9.23 -5.58
C THR A 126 -8.14 -9.47 -4.60
N LEU A 127 -8.42 -9.37 -3.30
CA LEU A 127 -7.49 -9.70 -2.23
C LEU A 127 -8.18 -10.65 -1.25
N ASP A 128 -7.37 -11.55 -0.69
CA ASP A 128 -7.77 -12.31 0.49
C ASP A 128 -8.21 -11.33 1.58
N ALA A 129 -9.33 -11.62 2.25
CA ALA A 129 -9.93 -10.80 3.28
C ALA A 129 -8.95 -10.43 4.42
N THR A 130 -7.90 -11.24 4.61
CA THR A 130 -6.86 -11.00 5.61
C THR A 130 -5.71 -10.11 5.12
N SER A 131 -5.64 -9.76 3.84
CA SER A 131 -4.55 -8.95 3.28
C SER A 131 -4.65 -7.48 3.69
N LEU A 132 -3.52 -6.89 4.09
CA LEU A 132 -3.52 -5.57 4.70
C LEU A 132 -3.08 -4.44 3.76
N PHE A 133 -2.36 -4.74 2.67
CA PHE A 133 -1.83 -3.73 1.76
C PHE A 133 -1.77 -4.21 0.30
N ALA A 134 -2.06 -3.31 -0.63
CA ALA A 134 -1.93 -3.56 -2.06
C ALA A 134 -1.67 -2.29 -2.86
N VAL A 135 -1.07 -2.48 -4.04
CA VAL A 135 -0.74 -1.41 -4.99
C VAL A 135 -1.31 -1.74 -6.36
N ARG A 136 -1.87 -0.73 -7.02
CA ARG A 136 -2.19 -0.74 -8.44
C ARG A 136 -1.53 0.45 -9.13
N LEU A 137 -0.85 0.18 -10.22
CA LEU A 137 -0.24 1.15 -11.11
C LEU A 137 -0.98 1.13 -12.46
N THR A 138 -1.73 2.17 -12.77
CA THR A 138 -2.37 2.33 -14.08
C THR A 138 -1.51 3.27 -14.93
N ARG A 139 -0.90 2.76 -16.01
CA ARG A 139 -0.08 3.53 -16.96
C ARG A 139 -0.94 4.02 -18.13
N PHE A 140 -0.89 5.30 -18.44
CA PHE A 140 -1.61 5.86 -19.59
C PHE A 140 -0.87 5.62 -20.90
N ALA A 141 -1.63 5.67 -22.00
CA ALA A 141 -1.11 5.55 -23.35
C ALA A 141 -0.04 6.60 -23.63
N ASP A 142 0.85 6.27 -24.57
CA ASP A 142 1.95 7.12 -25.04
C ASP A 142 2.86 7.65 -23.93
N ASN A 143 2.92 6.95 -22.80
CA ASN A 143 3.72 7.32 -21.62
C ASN A 143 3.42 8.74 -21.11
N THR A 144 2.15 9.16 -21.21
CA THR A 144 1.68 10.51 -20.81
C THR A 144 1.60 10.69 -19.29
N GLY A 145 1.60 9.60 -18.53
CA GLY A 145 1.58 9.62 -17.07
C GLY A 145 1.12 8.29 -16.48
N LEU A 146 0.83 8.31 -15.18
CA LEU A 146 0.29 7.17 -14.44
C LEU A 146 -0.57 7.59 -13.25
N VAL A 147 -1.39 6.66 -12.77
CA VAL A 147 -2.05 6.71 -11.46
C VAL A 147 -1.52 5.57 -10.61
N LEU A 148 -1.04 5.92 -9.43
CA LEU A 148 -0.68 4.96 -8.39
C LEU A 148 -1.82 4.94 -7.36
N CYS A 149 -2.58 3.86 -7.33
CA CYS A 149 -3.52 3.58 -6.26
C CYS A 149 -2.85 2.69 -5.21
N VAL A 150 -2.85 3.14 -3.96
CA VAL A 150 -2.40 2.36 -2.83
C VAL A 150 -3.57 2.12 -1.90
N ALA A 151 -3.73 0.87 -1.47
CA ALA A 151 -4.77 0.51 -0.54
C ALA A 151 -4.19 -0.16 0.70
N TYR A 152 -4.71 0.22 1.86
CA TYR A 152 -4.27 -0.33 3.13
C TYR A 152 -5.44 -0.46 4.11
N ASN A 153 -5.42 -1.51 4.92
CA ASN A 153 -6.40 -1.71 5.98
C ASN A 153 -6.15 -0.68 7.10
N HIS A 154 -7.19 0.02 7.55
CA HIS A 154 -7.05 1.13 8.51
C HIS A 154 -6.60 0.67 9.92
N TYR A 155 -6.65 -0.63 10.23
CA TYR A 155 -5.99 -1.17 11.43
C TYR A 155 -4.46 -1.08 11.37
N LEU A 156 -3.87 -0.89 10.19
CA LEU A 156 -2.42 -0.68 10.09
C LEU A 156 -2.01 0.69 10.59
N SER A 157 -2.77 1.73 10.29
CA SER A 157 -2.38 3.10 10.53
C SER A 157 -3.52 4.06 10.22
N ASP A 158 -3.50 5.24 10.86
CA ASP A 158 -4.15 6.43 10.33
C ASP A 158 -3.33 7.05 9.18
N GLU A 159 -3.80 8.19 8.66
CA GLU A 159 -3.11 8.90 7.58
C GLU A 159 -1.70 9.36 7.99
N GLU A 160 -1.55 9.91 9.20
CA GLU A 160 -0.28 10.47 9.68
C GLU A 160 0.78 9.39 9.87
N GLY A 161 0.42 8.18 10.31
CA GLY A 161 1.34 7.04 10.35
C GLY A 161 1.59 6.39 8.99
N PHE A 162 0.67 6.53 8.02
CA PHE A 162 0.81 5.97 6.67
C PHE A 162 1.72 6.83 5.78
N MET A 163 1.68 8.15 5.93
CA MET A 163 2.49 9.06 5.12
C MET A 163 4.01 8.87 5.23
N PRO A 164 4.61 8.56 6.40
CA PRO A 164 6.01 8.16 6.52
C PRO A 164 6.40 6.97 5.64
N PHE A 165 5.52 5.97 5.51
CA PHE A 165 5.75 4.84 4.60
C PHE A 165 5.84 5.32 3.14
N MET A 166 4.89 6.13 2.69
CA MET A 166 4.90 6.69 1.33
C MET A 166 6.14 7.55 1.08
N LYS A 167 6.57 8.35 2.06
CA LYS A 167 7.80 9.15 2.00
C LYS A 167 9.03 8.26 1.87
N MET A 168 9.17 7.22 2.70
CA MET A 168 10.28 6.27 2.63
C MET A 168 10.32 5.54 1.28
N TRP A 169 9.18 5.05 0.79
CA TRP A 169 9.12 4.38 -0.50
C TRP A 169 9.58 5.32 -1.62
N SER A 170 9.10 6.56 -1.64
CA SER A 170 9.53 7.55 -2.64
C SER A 170 11.03 7.88 -2.55
N ALA A 171 11.58 7.94 -1.33
CA ALA A 171 13.00 8.19 -1.10
C ALA A 171 13.84 7.04 -1.67
N PHE A 172 13.47 5.79 -1.41
CA PHE A 172 14.16 4.62 -1.92
C PHE A 172 14.09 4.50 -3.45
N VAL A 173 13.00 4.96 -4.09
CA VAL A 173 12.92 5.05 -5.56
C VAL A 173 13.98 6.03 -6.10
N ARG A 174 14.22 7.14 -5.41
CA ARG A 174 15.23 8.14 -5.80
C ARG A 174 16.66 7.77 -5.40
N GLY A 175 16.84 6.69 -4.64
CA GLY A 175 18.15 6.32 -4.06
C GLY A 175 18.50 7.10 -2.80
N ASP A 176 17.55 7.81 -2.20
CA ASP A 176 17.71 8.55 -0.95
C ASP A 176 17.51 7.65 0.28
N THR A 177 17.79 8.19 1.47
CA THR A 177 17.48 7.57 2.77
C THR A 177 16.22 8.17 3.40
N ALA A 178 15.56 7.44 4.30
CA ALA A 178 14.44 7.95 5.08
C ALA A 178 14.56 7.55 6.57
N PRO A 179 13.94 8.32 7.49
CA PRO A 179 13.91 7.97 8.92
C PRO A 179 13.24 6.60 9.15
N LEU A 180 13.73 5.86 10.14
CA LEU A 180 13.14 4.57 10.52
C LEU A 180 11.81 4.77 11.27
N PRO A 181 10.79 3.95 11.00
CA PRO A 181 9.53 3.98 11.73
C PRO A 181 9.67 3.35 13.13
N SER A 182 8.76 3.72 14.03
CA SER A 182 8.48 2.99 15.27
C SER A 182 7.21 2.17 15.10
N HIS A 183 7.22 0.92 15.57
CA HIS A 183 6.08 -0.01 15.48
C HIS A 183 5.54 -0.41 16.86
N ASP A 184 5.97 0.27 17.93
CA ASP A 184 5.52 -0.06 19.29
C ASP A 184 4.11 0.47 19.56
N ARG A 185 3.12 -0.39 19.31
CA ARG A 185 1.70 -0.11 19.57
C ARG A 185 1.32 -0.21 21.04
N HIS A 186 2.19 -0.74 21.91
CA HIS A 186 1.87 -0.87 23.33
C HIS A 186 1.77 0.49 24.02
N LEU A 187 2.44 1.51 23.48
CA LEU A 187 2.35 2.91 23.96
C LEU A 187 0.93 3.48 23.91
N LEU A 188 0.08 2.95 23.03
CA LEU A 188 -1.30 3.42 22.81
C LEU A 188 -2.33 2.46 23.42
N ARG A 189 -1.89 1.53 24.27
CA ARG A 189 -2.80 0.64 24.98
C ARG A 189 -3.21 1.27 26.28
N LEU A 190 -4.53 1.33 26.50
CA LEU A 190 -5.07 1.61 27.81
C LEU A 190 -4.56 0.54 28.78
N ALA A 191 -4.10 0.97 29.95
CA ALA A 191 -3.76 0.03 31.01
C ALA A 191 -5.00 -0.82 31.31
N SER A 192 -4.85 -2.13 31.33
CA SER A 192 -5.88 -3.02 31.83
C SER A 192 -6.24 -2.57 33.25
N ALA A 193 -7.51 -2.24 33.49
CA ALA A 193 -7.99 -1.96 34.83
C ALA A 193 -7.62 -3.18 35.70
N ALA A 194 -6.83 -2.96 36.75
CA ALA A 194 -6.62 -4.00 37.75
C ALA A 194 -8.00 -4.36 38.32
N HIS A 195 -8.48 -5.57 38.03
CA HIS A 195 -9.63 -6.16 38.70
C HIS A 195 -9.15 -6.93 39.92
#